data_AF-A0A5K7S452-F1
#
_entry.id   AF-A0A5K7S452-F1
#
_cell.length_a   1.000
_cell.length_b   1.000
_cell.length_c   1.000
_cell.angle_alpha   90.00
_cell.angle_beta   90.00
_cell.angle_gamma   90.00
#
_symmetry.space_group_name_H-M   'P 1'
#
loop_
_entity.id
_entity.type
_entity.pdbx_description
1 polymer ?
#
loop_
_entity_poly.entity_id
_entity_poly.type
_entity_poly.pdbx_seq_one_letter_code
_entity_poly.pdbx_strand_id
1 'polypeptide(L)'
;MPSKVCKAAAKSMKDSNGWEIISTYSTRQAVEDGFLVKVDSKASEEAGIKYPVYLTRAAWDKYVEVPKGMEQLQNLSGRLWDVLFMFAFHARNVSSNFLQYDFISYLPDECNWEPNEKLESPENRFNRLVTLKAVIQAQDFDDPSPAIFIMKPNED
;
A
#
# COMPACT_ATOMS: atom_id res chain seq x y z
N MET A 1 6.77 -12.32 -43.86
CA MET A 1 7.55 -13.08 -42.85
C MET A 1 6.77 -13.04 -41.55
N PRO A 2 6.26 -14.16 -41.03
CA PRO A 2 5.55 -14.13 -39.75
C PRO A 2 6.56 -14.08 -38.61
N SER A 3 6.43 -13.07 -37.76
CA SER A 3 7.20 -12.87 -36.53
C SER A 3 6.91 -14.00 -35.55
N LYS A 4 7.98 -14.61 -35.02
CA LYS A 4 7.89 -15.57 -33.93
C LYS A 4 7.40 -14.85 -32.68
N VAL A 5 6.14 -15.09 -32.30
CA VAL A 5 5.69 -14.83 -30.93
C VAL A 5 6.38 -15.86 -30.04
N CYS A 6 7.42 -15.45 -29.33
CA CYS A 6 8.01 -16.24 -28.26
C CYS A 6 6.97 -16.33 -27.13
N LYS A 7 6.16 -17.40 -27.11
CA LYS A 7 5.45 -17.82 -25.90
C LYS A 7 6.52 -18.20 -24.88
N ALA A 8 6.67 -17.40 -23.82
CA ALA A 8 7.35 -17.84 -22.63
C ALA A 8 6.62 -19.10 -22.12
N ALA A 9 7.34 -20.20 -21.99
CA ALA A 9 6.79 -21.43 -21.44
C ALA A 9 6.42 -21.18 -19.98
N ALA A 10 5.13 -21.30 -19.64
CA ALA A 10 4.68 -21.32 -18.26
C ALA A 10 5.34 -22.53 -17.58
N LYS A 11 6.26 -22.27 -16.65
CA LYS A 11 6.90 -23.31 -15.85
C LYS A 11 5.81 -23.88 -14.92
N SER A 12 5.54 -25.19 -15.00
CA SER A 12 4.68 -25.87 -14.03
C SER A 12 5.31 -25.72 -12.65
N MET A 13 4.72 -24.87 -11.82
CA MET A 13 5.10 -24.71 -10.42
C MET A 13 4.29 -25.71 -9.59
N LYS A 14 4.97 -26.38 -8.67
CA LYS A 14 4.34 -27.35 -7.77
C LYS A 14 4.33 -26.81 -6.35
N ASP A 15 3.26 -27.07 -5.62
CA ASP A 15 3.17 -26.74 -4.20
C ASP A 15 4.03 -27.70 -3.33
N SER A 16 4.06 -27.47 -2.02
CA SER A 16 4.79 -28.31 -1.07
C SER A 16 4.31 -29.78 -1.02
N ASN A 17 3.12 -30.06 -1.53
CA ASN A 17 2.52 -31.39 -1.61
C ASN A 17 2.72 -32.03 -2.99
N GLY A 18 3.42 -31.37 -3.92
CA GLY A 18 3.70 -31.86 -5.27
C GLY A 18 2.55 -31.68 -6.27
N TRP A 19 1.49 -30.94 -5.91
CA TRP A 19 0.36 -30.62 -6.78
C TRP A 19 0.71 -29.50 -7.73
N GLU A 20 0.23 -29.56 -8.97
CA GLU A 20 0.44 -28.48 -9.95
C GLU A 20 -0.42 -27.27 -9.59
N ILE A 21 0.24 -26.10 -9.55
CA ILE A 21 -0.43 -24.83 -9.33
C ILE A 21 -1.18 -24.44 -10.61
N ILE A 22 -2.50 -24.27 -10.50
CA ILE A 22 -3.39 -23.98 -11.63
C ILE A 22 -3.31 -22.51 -12.04
N SER A 23 -3.09 -21.61 -11.07
CA SER A 23 -2.91 -20.18 -11.30
C SER A 23 -2.12 -19.56 -10.15
N THR A 24 -1.30 -18.56 -10.47
CA THR A 24 -0.63 -17.71 -9.49
C THR A 24 -0.85 -16.28 -9.92
N TYR A 25 -1.20 -15.42 -8.96
CA TYR A 25 -1.32 -13.99 -9.18
C TYR A 25 -0.17 -13.30 -8.47
N SER A 26 0.68 -12.65 -9.25
CA SER A 26 1.94 -12.08 -8.75
C SER A 26 1.75 -10.66 -8.26
N THR A 27 2.61 -10.23 -7.34
CA THR A 27 2.62 -8.82 -6.90
C THR A 27 2.91 -7.90 -8.08
N ARG A 28 3.76 -8.33 -9.01
CA ARG A 28 4.02 -7.60 -10.26
C ARG A 28 2.74 -7.42 -11.09
N GLN A 29 1.95 -8.47 -11.26
CA GLN A 29 0.66 -8.40 -11.96
C GLN A 29 -0.32 -7.48 -11.25
N ALA A 30 -0.40 -7.55 -9.92
CA ALA A 30 -1.25 -6.66 -9.13
C ALA A 30 -0.88 -5.17 -9.31
N VAL A 31 0.41 -4.86 -9.50
CA VAL A 31 0.88 -3.50 -9.83
C VAL A 31 0.53 -3.12 -11.28
N GLU A 32 0.74 -4.03 -12.24
CA GLU A 32 0.41 -3.81 -13.66
C GLU A 32 -1.08 -3.59 -13.89
N ASP A 33 -1.93 -4.36 -13.20
CA ASP A 33 -3.39 -4.25 -13.23
C ASP A 33 -3.91 -3.07 -12.38
N GLY A 34 -3.03 -2.43 -11.61
CA GLY A 34 -3.34 -1.23 -10.84
C GLY A 34 -4.05 -1.47 -9.50
N PHE A 35 -4.15 -2.73 -9.03
CA PHE A 35 -4.64 -3.05 -7.69
C PHE A 35 -3.67 -2.65 -6.58
N LEU A 36 -2.36 -2.69 -6.88
CA LEU A 36 -1.30 -2.21 -6.00
C LEU A 36 -0.57 -1.02 -6.63
N VAL A 37 -0.15 -0.10 -5.77
CA VAL A 37 0.74 1.01 -6.13
C VAL A 37 2.08 0.78 -5.48
N LYS A 38 3.11 0.55 -6.29
CA LYS A 38 4.49 0.48 -5.81
C LYS A 38 5.00 1.89 -5.50
N VAL A 39 5.41 2.11 -4.27
CA VAL A 39 5.96 3.40 -3.82
C VAL A 39 7.36 3.60 -4.41
N ASP A 40 7.69 4.85 -4.74
CA ASP A 40 9.04 5.22 -5.16
C ASP A 40 10.05 4.97 -4.03
N SER A 41 11.16 4.31 -4.34
CA SER A 41 12.10 3.86 -3.31
C SER A 41 12.70 5.02 -2.52
N LYS A 42 12.90 6.19 -3.15
CA LYS A 42 13.49 7.36 -2.48
C LYS A 42 12.55 7.88 -1.40
N ALA A 43 11.25 7.97 -1.69
CA ALA A 43 10.25 8.41 -0.72
C ALA A 43 10.20 7.49 0.51
N SER A 44 10.27 6.17 0.31
CA SER A 44 10.32 5.22 1.43
C SER A 44 11.64 5.26 2.20
N GLU A 45 12.77 5.44 1.51
CA GLU A 45 14.10 5.51 2.13
C GLU A 45 14.24 6.75 3.02
N GLU A 46 13.74 7.90 2.57
CA GLU A 46 13.72 9.14 3.34
C GLU A 46 12.90 8.99 4.65
N ALA A 47 11.80 8.23 4.63
CA ALA A 47 11.04 7.88 5.84
C ALA A 47 11.76 6.85 6.75
N GLY A 48 12.90 6.31 6.31
CA GLY A 48 13.70 5.32 7.02
C GLY A 48 13.28 3.87 6.78
N ILE A 49 12.50 3.61 5.72
CA ILE A 49 12.04 2.27 5.34
C ILE A 49 13.01 1.68 4.31
N LYS A 50 13.51 0.47 4.57
CA LYS A 50 14.50 -0.19 3.71
C LYS A 50 13.90 -1.20 2.73
N TYR A 51 12.68 -1.64 2.99
CA TYR A 51 12.01 -2.65 2.18
C TYR A 51 11.08 -1.99 1.16
N PRO A 52 10.85 -2.62 -0.02
CA PRO A 52 9.85 -2.14 -0.96
C PRO A 52 8.49 -1.97 -0.29
N VAL A 53 7.82 -0.87 -0.59
CA VAL A 53 6.50 -0.55 -0.05
C VAL A 53 5.47 -0.57 -1.17
N TYR A 54 4.36 -1.24 -0.93
CA TYR A 54 3.19 -1.29 -1.80
C TYR A 54 1.98 -0.79 -1.04
N LEU A 55 1.16 0.06 -1.66
CA LEU A 55 -0.14 0.45 -1.13
C LEU A 55 -1.24 -0.20 -1.96
N THR A 56 -2.36 -0.58 -1.35
CA THR A 56 -3.57 -0.89 -2.11
C THR A 56 -4.04 0.36 -2.86
N ARG A 57 -4.64 0.16 -4.04
CA ARG A 57 -5.25 1.24 -4.81
C ARG A 57 -6.22 2.06 -3.97
N ALA A 58 -7.06 1.39 -3.17
CA ALA A 58 -8.05 2.07 -2.33
C ALA A 58 -7.42 2.92 -1.21
N ALA A 59 -6.29 2.49 -0.62
CA ALA A 59 -5.56 3.30 0.35
C ALA A 59 -4.85 4.48 -0.33
N TRP A 60 -4.23 4.24 -1.49
CA TRP A 60 -3.56 5.26 -2.29
C TRP A 60 -4.52 6.38 -2.72
N ASP A 61 -5.61 6.03 -3.40
CA ASP A 61 -6.55 6.99 -3.97
C ASP A 61 -7.22 7.85 -2.87
N LYS A 62 -7.47 7.26 -1.70
CA LYS A 62 -8.14 7.97 -0.60
C LYS A 62 -7.18 8.84 0.21
N TYR A 63 -5.98 8.34 0.51
CA TYR A 63 -5.11 8.95 1.51
C TYR A 63 -3.84 9.57 0.95
N VAL A 64 -3.37 9.15 -0.23
CA VAL A 64 -2.15 9.66 -0.86
C VAL A 64 -2.46 10.63 -1.99
N GLU A 65 -3.43 10.31 -2.85
CA GLU A 65 -3.85 11.27 -3.87
C GLU A 65 -4.40 12.55 -3.22
N VAL A 66 -4.16 13.67 -3.90
CA VAL A 66 -4.64 14.96 -3.42
C VAL A 66 -6.13 15.07 -3.73
N PRO A 67 -7.00 15.24 -2.71
CA PRO A 67 -8.42 15.40 -2.94
C PRO A 67 -8.70 16.62 -3.83
N LYS A 68 -9.74 16.52 -4.65
CA LYS A 68 -10.17 17.61 -5.51
C LYS A 68 -10.45 18.88 -4.71
N GLY A 69 -9.94 20.02 -5.14
CA GLY A 69 -10.09 21.30 -4.45
C GLY A 69 -9.05 21.55 -3.34
N MET A 70 -8.14 20.61 -3.08
CA MET A 70 -7.03 20.77 -2.13
C MET A 70 -5.67 20.91 -2.80
N GLU A 71 -5.60 21.01 -4.13
CA GLU A 71 -4.36 21.01 -4.92
C GLU A 71 -3.45 22.22 -4.64
N GLN A 72 -4.01 23.31 -4.12
CA GLN A 72 -3.26 24.52 -3.73
C GLN A 72 -2.75 24.44 -2.27
N LEU A 73 -3.28 23.52 -1.47
CA LEU A 73 -2.98 23.39 -0.04
C LEU A 73 -2.10 22.17 0.25
N GLN A 74 -2.25 21.12 -0.54
CA GLN A 74 -1.58 19.85 -0.34
C GLN A 74 -0.92 19.36 -1.62
N ASN A 75 0.06 18.48 -1.44
CA ASN A 75 0.75 17.81 -2.53
C ASN A 75 0.85 16.31 -2.24
N LEU A 76 1.01 15.53 -3.31
CA LEU A 76 1.05 14.08 -3.26
C LEU A 76 2.21 13.56 -2.40
N SER A 77 3.39 14.19 -2.50
CA SER A 77 4.58 13.81 -1.74
C SER A 77 4.41 13.96 -0.23
N GLY A 78 3.76 15.03 0.23
CA GLY A 78 3.53 15.27 1.66
C GLY A 78 2.50 14.31 2.23
N ARG A 79 1.43 14.03 1.49
CA ARG A 79 0.43 13.01 1.90
C ARG A 79 1.03 11.62 1.96
N LEU A 80 1.84 11.25 0.97
CA LEU A 80 2.61 10.00 0.99
C LEU A 80 3.56 9.97 2.19
N TRP A 81 4.24 11.07 2.47
CA TRP A 81 5.15 11.20 3.61
C TRP A 81 4.43 10.94 4.94
N ASP A 82 3.26 11.51 5.16
CA ASP A 82 2.48 11.29 6.39
C ASP A 82 2.20 9.81 6.62
N VAL A 83 1.79 9.09 5.56
CA VAL A 83 1.52 7.64 5.61
C VAL A 83 2.78 6.84 5.94
N LEU A 84 3.89 7.11 5.26
CA LEU A 84 5.15 6.36 5.40
C LEU A 84 5.86 6.67 6.72
N PHE A 85 5.91 7.95 7.11
CA PHE A 85 6.57 8.39 8.32
C PHE A 85 5.85 7.84 9.55
N MET A 86 4.51 7.90 9.59
CA MET A 86 3.74 7.35 10.70
C MET A 86 3.85 5.83 10.78
N PHE A 87 3.81 5.14 9.64
CA PHE A 87 4.14 3.71 9.61
C PHE A 87 5.51 3.44 10.25
N ALA A 88 6.57 4.12 9.77
CA ALA A 88 7.93 3.91 10.25
C ALA A 88 8.09 4.27 11.75
N PHE A 89 7.37 5.29 12.22
CA PHE A 89 7.35 5.69 13.63
C PHE A 89 6.79 4.57 14.52
N HIS A 90 5.65 3.99 14.16
CA HIS A 90 5.03 2.90 14.92
C HIS A 90 5.79 1.57 14.77
N ALA A 91 6.27 1.25 13.56
CA ALA A 91 6.95 -0.01 13.26
C ALA A 91 8.23 -0.23 14.08
N ARG A 92 8.91 0.84 14.51
CA ARG A 92 10.12 0.76 15.36
C ARG A 92 9.88 0.11 16.72
N ASN A 93 8.63 0.08 17.20
CA ASN A 93 8.27 -0.44 18.51
C ASN A 93 7.55 -1.79 18.44
N VAL A 94 7.51 -2.44 17.28
CA VAL A 94 6.76 -3.69 17.05
C VAL A 94 7.68 -4.77 16.50
N SER A 95 7.48 -6.00 16.96
CA SER A 95 8.21 -7.20 16.51
C SER A 95 7.35 -8.17 15.69
N SER A 96 6.08 -7.84 15.49
CA SER A 96 5.12 -8.59 14.67
C SER A 96 5.30 -8.30 13.18
N ASN A 97 4.84 -9.22 12.32
CA ASN A 97 4.74 -8.99 10.88
C ASN A 97 3.49 -8.17 10.47
N PHE A 98 2.68 -7.79 11.45
CA PHE A 98 1.43 -7.05 11.30
C PHE A 98 1.43 -5.85 12.24
N LEU A 99 0.97 -4.70 11.73
CA LEU A 99 0.80 -3.47 12.48
C LEU A 99 -0.45 -2.73 12.01
N GLN A 100 -1.26 -2.24 12.94
CA GLN A 100 -2.19 -1.14 12.67
C GLN A 100 -1.62 0.13 13.28
N TYR A 101 -1.67 1.23 12.51
CA TYR A 101 -1.16 2.51 12.94
C TYR A 101 -2.10 3.62 12.52
N ASP A 102 -2.09 4.69 13.32
CA ASP A 102 -2.92 5.85 13.09
C ASP A 102 -2.09 7.01 12.56
N PHE A 103 -2.69 7.83 11.71
CA PHE A 103 -2.13 9.11 11.29
C PHE A 103 -3.26 10.12 11.06
N ILE A 104 -2.92 11.41 11.05
CA ILE A 104 -3.87 12.46 10.74
C ILE A 104 -3.83 12.71 9.23
N SER A 105 -4.99 12.65 8.58
CA SER A 105 -5.14 13.03 7.18
C SER A 105 -6.05 14.24 7.08
N TYR A 106 -5.59 15.29 6.40
CA TYR A 106 -6.41 16.44 6.06
C TYR A 106 -7.25 16.13 4.82
N LEU A 107 -8.57 16.03 4.98
CA LEU A 107 -9.53 15.62 3.94
C LEU A 107 -10.69 16.61 3.83
N PRO A 108 -11.31 16.77 2.64
CA PRO A 108 -12.45 17.65 2.47
C PRO A 108 -13.66 17.15 3.26
N ASP A 109 -14.51 18.06 3.72
CA ASP A 109 -15.71 17.72 4.48
C ASP A 109 -16.88 17.28 3.58
N GLU A 110 -16.63 16.26 2.75
CA GLU A 110 -17.58 15.76 1.74
C GLU A 110 -18.48 14.61 2.25
N CYS A 111 -18.55 14.40 3.56
CA CYS A 111 -19.29 13.28 4.18
C CYS A 111 -18.91 11.88 3.65
N ASN A 112 -17.74 11.73 3.03
CA ASN A 112 -17.22 10.49 2.47
C ASN A 112 -16.40 9.68 3.49
N TRP A 113 -16.93 9.54 4.71
CA TRP A 113 -16.23 8.89 5.82
C TRP A 113 -16.08 7.39 5.57
N GLU A 114 -14.90 6.88 5.88
CA GLU A 114 -14.59 5.45 5.82
C GLU A 114 -14.61 4.82 7.22
N PRO A 115 -14.84 3.51 7.37
CA PRO A 115 -14.91 2.85 8.69
C PRO A 115 -13.63 2.94 9.52
N ASN A 116 -12.49 3.19 8.88
CA ASN A 116 -11.18 3.36 9.50
C ASN A 116 -10.86 4.84 9.82
N GLU A 117 -11.85 5.73 9.77
CA GLU A 117 -11.70 7.15 10.05
C GLU A 117 -12.47 7.54 11.31
N LYS A 118 -11.85 8.40 12.14
CA LYS A 118 -12.46 9.00 13.32
C LYS A 118 -12.22 10.50 13.32
N LEU A 119 -13.11 11.24 13.96
CA LEU A 119 -12.87 12.66 14.25
C LEU A 119 -11.77 12.77 15.31
N GLU A 120 -10.73 13.56 15.02
CA GLU A 120 -9.72 13.93 16.01
C GLU A 120 -10.32 14.89 17.04
N SER A 121 -11.03 15.91 16.56
CA SER A 121 -11.71 16.92 17.38
C SER A 121 -13.04 17.33 16.73
N PRO A 122 -14.10 17.61 17.52
CA PRO A 122 -15.36 18.14 16.99
C PRO A 122 -15.23 19.47 16.24
N GLU A 123 -14.18 20.24 16.55
CA GLU A 123 -13.96 21.59 16.01
C GLU A 123 -13.30 21.57 14.62
N ASN A 124 -12.56 20.51 14.30
CA ASN A 124 -11.83 20.39 13.03
C ASN A 124 -12.21 19.10 12.29
N ARG A 125 -13.26 19.19 11.48
CA ARG A 125 -13.73 18.09 10.64
C ARG A 125 -12.83 17.78 9.43
N PHE A 126 -11.87 18.65 9.12
CA PHE A 126 -10.92 18.42 8.03
C PHE A 126 -9.81 17.46 8.46
N ASN A 127 -9.43 17.44 9.73
CA ASN A 127 -8.50 16.46 10.28
C ASN A 127 -9.25 15.18 10.65
N ARG A 128 -8.97 14.11 9.91
CA ARG A 128 -9.46 12.77 10.23
C ARG A 128 -8.31 11.95 10.80
N LEU A 129 -8.55 11.31 11.94
CA LEU A 129 -7.67 10.27 12.46
C LEU A 129 -7.95 9.00 11.66
N VAL A 130 -6.98 8.58 10.86
CA VAL A 130 -7.10 7.45 9.93
C VAL A 130 -6.25 6.29 10.44
N THR A 131 -6.85 5.10 10.53
CA THR A 131 -6.13 3.85 10.82
C THR A 131 -5.82 3.12 9.51
N LEU A 132 -4.57 2.70 9.32
CA LEU A 132 -4.15 1.79 8.25
C LEU A 132 -3.51 0.53 8.83
N LYS A 133 -3.56 -0.55 8.05
CA LYS A 133 -2.93 -1.83 8.31
C LYS A 133 -1.67 -1.94 7.45
N ALA A 134 -0.57 -2.39 8.05
CA ALA A 134 0.65 -2.74 7.36
C ALA A 134 1.01 -4.20 7.66
N VAL A 135 1.38 -4.94 6.61
CA VAL A 135 1.84 -6.33 6.70
C VAL A 135 3.18 -6.45 5.99
N ILE A 136 4.14 -7.14 6.61
CA ILE A 136 5.39 -7.54 5.95
C ILE A 136 5.32 -9.02 5.55
N GLN A 137 5.55 -9.27 4.27
CA GLN A 137 5.49 -10.62 3.68
C GLN A 137 6.45 -10.72 2.49
N ALA A 138 6.50 -11.89 1.85
CA ALA A 138 7.28 -12.08 0.62
C ALA A 138 6.82 -11.11 -0.47
N GLN A 139 7.77 -10.57 -1.22
CA GLN A 139 7.51 -9.60 -2.27
C GLN A 139 6.73 -10.21 -3.42
N ASP A 140 7.04 -11.44 -3.82
CA ASP A 140 6.30 -12.16 -4.84
C ASP A 140 6.44 -13.68 -4.64
N PHE A 141 5.69 -14.48 -5.40
CA PHE A 141 5.78 -15.94 -5.31
C PHE A 141 7.15 -16.48 -5.72
N ASP A 142 7.85 -15.77 -6.61
CA ASP A 142 9.20 -16.08 -7.11
C ASP A 142 10.30 -15.21 -6.49
N ASP A 143 9.93 -14.23 -5.64
CA ASP A 143 10.84 -13.34 -4.92
C ASP A 143 10.53 -13.35 -3.42
N PRO A 144 11.23 -14.17 -2.61
CA PRO A 144 10.99 -14.28 -1.17
C PRO A 144 11.52 -13.08 -0.38
N SER A 145 12.09 -12.06 -1.04
CA SER A 145 12.55 -10.85 -0.36
C SER A 145 11.40 -10.17 0.37
N PRO A 146 11.61 -9.61 1.58
CA PRO A 146 10.54 -8.98 2.34
C PRO A 146 10.09 -7.67 1.68
N ALA A 147 8.77 -7.48 1.62
CA ALA A 147 8.11 -6.25 1.22
C ALA A 147 6.99 -5.87 2.19
N ILE A 148 6.71 -4.58 2.28
CA ILE A 148 5.67 -4.01 3.14
C ILE A 148 4.45 -3.67 2.29
N PHE A 149 3.28 -4.10 2.74
CA PHE A 149 1.99 -3.83 2.11
C PHE A 149 1.13 -3.01 3.07
N ILE A 150 0.76 -1.80 2.66
CA ILE A 150 -0.06 -0.86 3.42
C ILE A 150 -1.46 -0.79 2.79
N MET A 151 -2.49 -0.94 3.61
CA MET A 151 -3.87 -1.12 3.16
C MET A 151 -4.86 -0.63 4.22
N LYS A 152 -6.15 -0.51 3.85
CA LYS A 152 -7.21 -0.26 4.84
C LYS A 152 -7.35 -1.49 5.77
N PRO A 153 -7.79 -1.31 7.02
CA PRO A 153 -7.90 -2.42 7.99
C PRO A 153 -8.78 -3.60 7.55
N ASN A 154 -9.77 -3.36 6.68
CA ASN A 154 -10.70 -4.37 6.18
C ASN A 154 -10.23 -5.03 4.86
N GLU A 155 -9.07 -4.63 4.34
CA GLU A 155 -8.43 -5.24 3.18
C GLU A 155 -7.44 -6.32 3.65
N ASP A 156 -7.22 -7.32 2.78
CA ASP A 156 -6.28 -8.43 2.98
C ASP A 156 -5.19 -8.46 1.90
#